data_AF-A0A0W0RET1-F1
#
_entry.id   AF-A0A0W0RET1-F1
#
_cell.length_a   1.000
_cell.length_b   1.000
_cell.length_c   1.000
_cell.angle_alpha   90.00
_cell.angle_beta   90.00
_cell.angle_gamma   90.00
#
_symmetry.space_group_name_H-M   'P 1'
#
loop_
_entity.id
_entity.type
_entity.pdbx_description
1 polymer ?
#
loop_
_entity_poly.entity_id
_entity_poly.type
_entity_poly.pdbx_seq_one_letter_code
_entity_poly.pdbx_strand_id
1 'polypeptide(L)'
;MVDLNKLERLYKVIDLLIASDSANSFWKDIIPKTLKLPKNISSMKQLFEELKRNPFGSDSSNKIRLLVELGIKADDALHSDPDFLINAKEKLSTFKIFKGLSRDPITAQFYEALAQLKNLNNLSDDEKNMLIDEVQNKLLNLIKERNSVHFKPPRLVTDILHTEQQEQLLKSQLKLKVSENRTIAYIYSNEPPSQVFQQGLKASGFDRALFEGTLSSTVGSKTSMYILSHNQLDLKKAQQYKYVYVVDVFSPAIINMNNFPKNPTPDQSLIPRAIESGEIVGYFQVTVGENPQIKNVERNLEYEKTMDPGKQLLFRADSRHYSGAPSKDAALHVFQEGPIKSEQNKVSAQKKTEDLFKTGMRPWVNYSDDYKEYIDNRKPTIFISTTDDIERALKFPEEVQAKEKRYIYVMYKPERAIQSVSVYKDSQHALTDSEFLVPGGISGEHIIGMYTYENGKYTSFDYNPNSTINIGNDPKYFLEERGLPIAEDMPYTEEVAPKVEI
;
A
#
# COMPACT_ATOMS: atom_id res chain seq x y z
N MET A 1 0.78 -6.92 3.27
CA MET A 1 2.12 -6.69 2.67
C MET A 1 2.83 -5.62 3.47
N VAL A 2 4.11 -5.79 3.80
CA VAL A 2 4.91 -4.73 4.45
C VAL A 2 5.03 -3.53 3.51
N ASP A 3 4.72 -2.35 4.01
CA ASP A 3 4.89 -1.09 3.31
C ASP A 3 6.38 -0.82 3.14
N LEU A 4 6.84 -1.03 1.92
CA LEU A 4 8.23 -0.87 1.54
C LEU A 4 8.75 0.55 1.82
N ASN A 5 7.87 1.55 1.80
CA ASN A 5 8.30 2.94 2.03
C ASN A 5 8.60 3.20 3.49
N LYS A 6 7.76 2.67 4.39
CA LYS A 6 8.03 2.68 5.83
C LYS A 6 9.32 1.93 6.11
N LEU A 7 9.50 0.77 5.48
CA LEU A 7 10.71 -0.03 5.57
C LEU A 7 11.96 0.73 5.11
N GLU A 8 11.91 1.42 3.95
CA GLU A 8 13.01 2.26 3.46
C GLU A 8 13.32 3.42 4.38
N ARG A 9 12.30 4.10 4.93
CA ARG A 9 12.50 5.23 5.85
C ARG A 9 13.21 4.78 7.11
N LEU A 10 12.71 3.73 7.75
CA LEU A 10 13.35 3.16 8.92
C LEU A 10 14.78 2.72 8.61
N TYR A 11 15.00 2.05 7.48
CA TYR A 11 16.34 1.64 7.04
C TYR A 11 17.29 2.85 6.90
N LYS A 12 16.87 3.92 6.21
CA LYS A 12 17.68 5.14 6.04
C LYS A 12 18.00 5.82 7.38
N VAL A 13 17.03 5.86 8.31
CA VAL A 13 17.24 6.41 9.66
C VAL A 13 18.25 5.58 10.45
N ILE A 14 18.18 4.25 10.38
CA ILE A 14 19.11 3.36 11.09
C ILE A 14 20.50 3.39 10.44
N ASP A 15 20.62 3.32 9.10
CA ASP A 15 21.90 3.45 8.39
C ASP A 15 22.60 4.74 8.80
N LEU A 16 21.85 5.84 8.92
CA LEU A 16 22.38 7.11 9.38
C LEU A 16 23.00 7.01 10.78
N LEU A 17 22.28 6.41 11.72
CA LEU A 17 22.68 6.30 13.12
C LEU A 17 23.83 5.31 13.34
N ILE A 18 23.97 4.30 12.48
CA ILE A 18 24.89 3.18 12.72
C ILE A 18 26.07 3.16 11.74
N ALA A 19 25.80 3.28 10.44
CA ALA A 19 26.73 2.86 9.40
C ALA A 19 27.27 4.01 8.52
N SER A 20 26.46 5.05 8.31
CA SER A 20 26.83 6.22 7.50
C SER A 20 28.02 7.00 8.08
N ASP A 21 28.65 7.82 7.25
CA ASP A 21 29.73 8.73 7.69
C ASP A 21 29.26 9.72 8.78
N SER A 22 27.95 9.94 8.86
CA SER A 22 27.31 10.82 9.82
C SER A 22 27.13 10.21 11.20
N ALA A 23 27.18 8.87 11.30
CA ALA A 23 27.04 8.15 12.57
C ALA A 23 28.08 8.60 13.60
N ASN A 24 29.32 8.84 13.15
CA ASN A 24 30.42 9.31 14.02
C ASN A 24 30.10 10.66 14.67
N SER A 25 29.37 11.53 13.98
CA SER A 25 28.98 12.84 14.49
C SER A 25 27.83 12.71 15.51
N PHE A 26 26.87 11.80 15.28
CA PHE A 26 25.77 11.54 16.22
C PHE A 26 26.29 11.00 17.57
N TRP A 27 27.20 10.03 17.50
CA TRP A 27 27.81 9.41 18.69
C TRP A 27 28.96 10.23 19.31
N LYS A 28 29.31 11.37 18.71
CA LYS A 28 30.35 12.27 19.22
C LYS A 28 29.97 12.76 20.61
N ASP A 29 30.94 12.73 21.52
CA ASP A 29 30.81 13.08 22.95
C ASP A 29 29.92 12.13 23.79
N ILE A 30 29.24 11.16 23.18
CA ILE A 30 28.72 9.93 23.83
C ILE A 30 29.81 8.86 23.92
N ILE A 31 30.80 8.93 23.01
CA ILE A 31 32.00 8.11 23.02
C ILE A 31 33.20 9.05 23.19
N PRO A 32 34.05 8.89 24.22
CA PRO A 32 35.26 9.69 24.38
C PRO A 32 36.14 9.58 23.13
N LYS A 33 36.79 10.70 22.72
CA LYS A 33 37.63 10.80 21.50
C LYS A 33 38.72 9.72 21.34
N THR A 34 39.04 8.99 22.41
CA THR A 34 40.05 7.94 22.47
C THR A 34 39.48 6.53 22.25
N LEU A 35 38.17 6.36 22.05
CA LEU A 35 37.51 5.06 22.00
C LEU A 35 36.82 4.80 20.67
N LYS A 36 36.85 3.53 20.24
CA LYS A 36 36.09 3.02 19.08
C LYS A 36 34.59 3.01 19.41
N LEU A 37 33.74 3.05 18.39
CA LEU A 37 32.30 2.78 18.49
C LEU A 37 32.05 1.57 19.41
N PRO A 38 31.02 1.60 20.29
CA PRO A 38 30.65 0.45 21.11
C PRO A 38 30.67 -0.83 20.28
N LYS A 39 31.19 -1.93 20.85
CA LYS A 39 31.36 -3.21 20.16
C LYS A 39 30.05 -3.66 19.47
N ASN A 40 28.92 -3.38 20.11
CA ASN A 40 27.58 -3.69 19.60
C ASN A 40 27.23 -2.84 18.36
N ILE A 41 27.45 -1.52 18.38
CA ILE A 41 27.24 -0.65 17.21
C ILE A 41 28.19 -1.00 16.06
N SER A 42 29.45 -1.32 16.37
CA SER A 42 30.40 -1.79 15.35
C SER A 42 29.92 -3.09 14.68
N SER A 43 29.36 -4.02 15.47
CA SER A 43 28.79 -5.27 14.94
C SER A 43 27.50 -5.06 14.15
N MET A 44 26.68 -4.07 14.52
CA MET A 44 25.51 -3.66 13.73
C MET A 44 25.92 -3.02 12.41
N LYS A 45 26.99 -2.21 12.40
CA LYS A 45 27.55 -1.62 11.17
C LYS A 45 28.02 -2.70 10.19
N GLN A 46 28.61 -3.79 10.68
CA GLN A 46 29.00 -4.92 9.83
C GLN A 46 27.80 -5.54 9.10
N LEU A 47 26.62 -5.63 9.74
CA LEU A 47 25.42 -6.14 9.09
C LEU A 47 24.98 -5.25 7.91
N PHE A 48 25.14 -3.93 8.00
CA PHE A 48 24.87 -3.02 6.88
C PHE A 48 25.84 -3.23 5.72
N GLU A 49 27.12 -3.43 6.01
CA GLU A 49 28.14 -3.71 4.98
C GLU A 49 27.92 -5.07 4.31
N GLU A 50 27.48 -6.08 5.08
CA GLU A 50 27.09 -7.39 4.55
C GLU A 50 25.86 -7.29 3.63
N LEU A 51 24.84 -6.52 4.04
CA LEU A 51 23.68 -6.27 3.20
C LEU A 51 24.05 -5.53 1.90
N LYS A 52 24.90 -4.50 1.97
CA LYS A 52 25.35 -3.74 0.77
C LYS A 52 26.13 -4.61 -0.23
N ARG A 53 26.84 -5.63 0.24
CA ARG A 53 27.58 -6.58 -0.60
C ARG A 53 26.70 -7.68 -1.18
N ASN A 54 25.49 -7.86 -0.64
CA ASN A 54 24.55 -8.85 -1.14
C ASN A 54 23.89 -8.32 -2.43
N PRO A 55 23.96 -9.07 -3.56
CA PRO A 55 23.29 -8.67 -4.81
C PRO A 55 21.77 -8.54 -4.69
N PHE A 56 21.17 -9.08 -3.63
CA PHE A 56 19.76 -8.97 -3.27
C PHE A 56 19.52 -8.10 -2.03
N GLY A 57 20.52 -7.33 -1.58
CA GLY A 57 20.44 -6.51 -0.36
C GLY A 57 19.37 -5.43 -0.40
N SER A 58 18.91 -5.04 -1.59
CA SER A 58 17.78 -4.13 -1.79
C SER A 58 16.42 -4.78 -1.56
N ASP A 59 16.32 -6.11 -1.53
CA ASP A 59 15.04 -6.82 -1.38
C ASP A 59 14.44 -6.63 0.01
N SER A 60 13.12 -6.50 0.05
CA SER A 60 12.36 -6.27 1.27
C SER A 60 12.57 -7.36 2.32
N SER A 61 12.64 -8.62 1.90
CA SER A 61 12.91 -9.76 2.77
C SER A 61 14.29 -9.68 3.44
N ASN A 62 15.31 -9.23 2.71
CA ASN A 62 16.66 -9.04 3.24
C ASN A 62 16.74 -7.81 4.16
N LYS A 63 16.01 -6.73 3.85
CA LYS A 63 15.89 -5.56 4.74
C LYS A 63 15.18 -5.90 6.04
N ILE A 64 14.07 -6.63 5.98
CA ILE A 64 13.36 -7.12 7.17
C ILE A 64 14.28 -8.02 8.00
N ARG A 65 15.01 -8.93 7.36
CA ARG A 65 15.99 -9.78 8.04
C ARG A 65 17.06 -8.95 8.76
N LEU A 66 17.62 -7.94 8.10
CA LEU A 66 18.56 -7.02 8.75
C LEU A 66 17.93 -6.35 9.97
N LEU A 67 16.71 -5.81 9.86
CA LEU A 67 16.03 -5.16 10.98
C LEU A 67 15.84 -6.11 12.18
N VAL A 68 15.50 -7.37 11.92
CA VAL A 68 15.40 -8.40 12.96
C VAL A 68 16.76 -8.67 13.61
N GLU A 69 17.82 -8.86 12.81
CA GLU A 69 19.17 -9.10 13.34
C GLU A 69 19.70 -7.89 14.14
N LEU A 70 19.37 -6.67 13.73
CA LEU A 70 19.64 -5.46 14.49
C LEU A 70 18.86 -5.43 15.81
N GLY A 71 17.58 -5.83 15.78
CA GLY A 71 16.75 -5.91 16.98
C GLY A 71 17.28 -6.93 17.98
N ILE A 72 17.70 -8.11 17.53
CA ILE A 72 18.35 -9.12 18.38
C ILE A 72 19.63 -8.56 19.01
N LYS A 73 20.50 -7.93 18.22
CA LYS A 73 21.74 -7.33 18.75
C LYS A 73 21.48 -6.19 19.74
N ALA A 74 20.40 -5.44 19.56
CA ALA A 74 20.00 -4.38 20.48
C ALA A 74 19.44 -4.96 21.79
N ASP A 75 18.63 -6.01 21.68
CA ASP A 75 18.11 -6.76 22.83
C ASP A 75 19.25 -7.39 23.63
N ASP A 76 20.21 -8.04 22.96
CA ASP A 76 21.43 -8.58 23.56
C ASP A 76 22.21 -7.48 24.28
N ALA A 77 22.30 -6.27 23.70
CA ALA A 77 23.00 -5.15 24.32
C ALA A 77 22.30 -4.61 25.58
N LEU A 78 20.97 -4.71 25.66
CA LEU A 78 20.19 -4.34 26.84
C LEU A 78 20.28 -5.40 27.95
N HIS A 79 20.33 -6.68 27.56
CA HIS A 79 20.27 -7.83 28.49
C HIS A 79 21.64 -8.45 28.77
N SER A 80 22.70 -8.01 28.09
CA SER A 80 24.08 -8.32 28.49
C SER A 80 24.37 -7.66 29.84
N ASP A 81 24.07 -8.40 30.90
CA ASP A 81 24.20 -8.02 32.30
C ASP A 81 25.70 -7.78 32.70
N PRO A 82 25.98 -7.12 33.85
CA PRO A 82 27.17 -6.33 34.18
C PRO A 82 28.41 -7.16 34.55
N ASP A 83 28.61 -8.30 33.92
CA ASP A 83 29.72 -9.23 34.19
C ASP A 83 31.09 -8.73 33.67
N PHE A 84 31.14 -7.57 33.03
CA PHE A 84 32.39 -6.85 32.81
C PHE A 84 33.04 -6.35 34.14
N LEU A 85 32.32 -6.39 35.27
CA LEU A 85 32.82 -5.97 36.59
C LEU A 85 33.61 -7.05 37.35
N ILE A 86 33.47 -8.34 37.03
CA ILE A 86 34.13 -9.40 37.81
C ILE A 86 35.56 -9.67 37.33
N ASN A 87 35.83 -9.51 36.02
CA ASN A 87 37.15 -9.78 35.44
C ASN A 87 38.04 -8.53 35.25
N ALA A 88 37.58 -7.33 35.60
CA ALA A 88 38.31 -6.08 35.38
C ALA A 88 38.79 -5.43 36.69
N LYS A 89 39.35 -6.21 37.61
CA LYS A 89 39.96 -5.71 38.85
C LYS A 89 41.23 -4.88 38.65
N GLU A 90 41.67 -4.62 37.42
CA GLU A 90 42.87 -3.85 37.13
C GLU A 90 42.59 -2.70 36.15
N LYS A 91 42.39 -1.49 36.70
CA LYS A 91 42.50 -0.11 36.13
C LYS A 91 41.28 0.76 36.44
N LEU A 92 41.23 1.23 37.68
CA LEU A 92 40.09 1.88 38.32
C LEU A 92 39.81 3.36 37.96
N SER A 93 40.60 4.02 37.11
CA SER A 93 40.37 5.45 36.77
C SER A 93 39.60 5.65 35.46
N THR A 94 39.80 4.80 34.45
CA THR A 94 39.08 4.86 33.18
C THR A 94 37.65 4.30 33.30
N PHE A 95 37.41 3.38 34.24
CA PHE A 95 36.15 2.65 34.41
C PHE A 95 34.99 3.46 35.00
N LYS A 96 35.25 4.47 35.84
CA LYS A 96 34.21 5.39 36.31
C LYS A 96 33.63 6.23 35.17
N ILE A 97 34.45 6.54 34.16
CA ILE A 97 34.02 7.20 32.93
C ILE A 97 33.13 6.23 32.12
N PHE A 98 33.50 4.94 32.02
CA PHE A 98 32.68 3.92 31.34
C PHE A 98 31.31 3.67 31.96
N LYS A 99 31.19 3.67 33.29
CA LYS A 99 29.89 3.51 33.99
C LYS A 99 28.99 4.75 33.85
N GLY A 100 29.59 5.92 33.59
CA GLY A 100 28.87 7.16 33.24
C GLY A 100 28.41 7.17 31.78
N LEU A 101 29.19 6.59 30.87
CA LEU A 101 28.86 6.50 29.44
C LEU A 101 27.85 5.38 29.12
N SER A 102 27.82 4.29 29.91
CA SER A 102 26.84 3.21 29.79
C SER A 102 25.44 3.58 30.31
N ARG A 103 25.25 4.82 30.77
CA ARG A 103 23.98 5.37 31.28
C ARG A 103 23.60 6.66 30.55
N ASP A 104 24.15 6.89 29.37
CA ASP A 104 23.65 7.97 28.52
C ASP A 104 22.21 7.58 28.07
N PRO A 105 21.18 8.36 28.44
CA PRO A 105 19.79 8.03 28.14
C PRO A 105 19.52 7.81 26.64
N ILE A 106 20.26 8.50 25.77
CA ILE A 106 20.12 8.39 24.31
C ILE A 106 20.59 7.00 23.85
N THR A 107 21.66 6.47 24.45
CA THR A 107 22.17 5.13 24.10
C THR A 107 21.21 4.02 24.53
N ALA A 108 20.64 4.14 25.74
CA ALA A 108 19.65 3.18 26.24
C ALA A 108 18.36 3.21 25.40
N GLN A 109 17.80 4.40 25.17
CA GLN A 109 16.60 4.56 24.37
C GLN A 109 16.80 4.13 22.91
N PHE A 110 18.00 4.30 22.34
CA PHE A 110 18.34 3.78 21.02
C PHE A 110 18.25 2.24 20.96
N TYR A 111 18.84 1.55 21.93
CA TYR A 111 18.76 0.09 21.99
C TYR A 111 17.33 -0.38 22.28
N GLU A 112 16.59 0.29 23.18
CA GLU A 112 15.18 -0.01 23.45
C GLU A 112 14.30 0.15 22.20
N ALA A 113 14.54 1.19 21.39
CA ALA A 113 13.85 1.40 20.13
C ALA A 113 14.11 0.23 19.17
N LEU A 114 15.38 -0.14 18.94
CA LEU A 114 15.72 -1.21 18.01
C LEU A 114 15.33 -2.61 18.51
N ALA A 115 15.41 -2.89 19.82
CA ALA A 115 15.12 -4.21 20.38
C ALA A 115 13.69 -4.68 20.10
N GLN A 116 12.75 -3.75 19.92
CA GLN A 116 11.37 -4.07 19.53
C GLN A 116 11.31 -4.80 18.17
N LEU A 117 12.26 -4.56 17.26
CA LEU A 117 12.32 -5.18 15.93
C LEU A 117 12.68 -6.68 15.97
N LYS A 118 13.14 -7.23 17.10
CA LYS A 118 13.58 -8.64 17.20
C LYS A 118 12.51 -9.65 16.80
N ASN A 119 11.24 -9.28 17.00
CA ASN A 119 10.08 -10.13 16.70
C ASN A 119 9.36 -9.73 15.40
N LEU A 120 9.90 -8.82 14.59
CA LEU A 120 9.24 -8.28 13.40
C LEU A 120 8.79 -9.38 12.42
N ASN A 121 9.54 -10.47 12.30
CA ASN A 121 9.18 -11.60 11.43
C ASN A 121 7.97 -12.42 11.90
N ASN A 122 7.59 -12.33 13.17
CA ASN A 122 6.51 -13.12 13.77
C ASN A 122 5.16 -12.39 13.74
N LEU A 123 5.15 -11.15 13.25
CA LEU A 123 3.98 -10.28 13.19
C LEU A 123 3.24 -10.44 11.86
N SER A 124 1.94 -10.14 11.86
CA SER A 124 1.21 -9.89 10.61
C SER A 124 1.78 -8.67 9.89
N ASP A 125 1.51 -8.53 8.60
CA ASP A 125 2.06 -7.40 7.83
C ASP A 125 1.60 -6.02 8.33
N ASP A 126 0.40 -5.93 8.88
CA ASP A 126 -0.13 -4.69 9.44
C ASP A 126 0.57 -4.34 10.77
N GLU A 127 0.77 -5.34 11.62
CA GLU A 127 1.56 -5.20 12.85
C GLU A 127 3.02 -4.84 12.56
N LYS A 128 3.61 -5.39 11.49
CA LYS A 128 4.95 -4.98 11.02
C LYS A 128 4.95 -3.50 10.65
N ASN A 129 3.97 -3.04 9.89
CA ASN A 129 3.90 -1.64 9.44
C ASN A 129 3.73 -0.67 10.61
N MET A 130 2.92 -1.01 11.60
CA MET A 130 2.76 -0.21 12.82
C MET A 130 4.06 -0.15 13.62
N LEU A 131 4.72 -1.29 13.81
CA LEU A 131 5.97 -1.37 14.56
C LEU A 131 7.11 -0.60 13.87
N ILE A 132 7.21 -0.69 12.54
CA ILE A 132 8.19 0.06 11.75
C ILE A 132 8.02 1.57 11.97
N ASP A 133 6.80 2.08 11.91
CA ASP A 133 6.50 3.49 12.17
C ASP A 133 6.84 3.89 13.62
N GLU A 134 6.49 3.06 14.61
CA GLU A 134 6.77 3.33 16.02
C GLU A 134 8.28 3.44 16.27
N VAL A 135 9.06 2.46 15.79
CA VAL A 135 10.52 2.46 15.95
C VAL A 135 11.14 3.64 15.21
N GLN A 136 10.70 3.92 13.99
CA GLN A 136 11.17 5.09 13.23
C GLN A 136 10.94 6.38 14.03
N ASN A 137 9.73 6.60 14.54
CA ASN A 137 9.38 7.79 15.32
C ASN A 137 10.24 7.92 16.60
N LYS A 138 10.48 6.82 17.31
CA LYS A 138 11.38 6.80 18.48
C LYS A 138 12.79 7.23 18.10
N LEU A 139 13.35 6.67 17.02
CA LEU A 139 14.70 7.01 16.54
C LEU A 139 14.82 8.48 16.10
N LEU A 140 13.80 9.02 15.44
CA LEU A 140 13.79 10.42 15.02
C LEU A 140 13.71 11.38 16.20
N ASN A 141 12.95 11.04 17.25
CA ASN A 141 12.92 11.82 18.48
C ASN A 141 14.29 11.86 19.16
N LEU A 142 15.03 10.74 19.18
CA LEU A 142 16.41 10.72 19.69
C LEU A 142 17.33 11.66 18.92
N ILE A 143 17.19 11.71 17.60
CA ILE A 143 17.95 12.65 16.76
C ILE A 143 17.59 14.10 17.13
N LYS A 144 16.30 14.42 17.28
CA LYS A 144 15.84 15.77 17.68
C LYS A 144 16.40 16.19 19.04
N GLU A 145 16.35 15.30 20.03
CA GLU A 145 16.89 15.57 21.37
C GLU A 145 18.40 15.84 21.32
N ARG A 146 19.16 15.06 20.52
CA ARG A 146 20.61 15.26 20.36
C ARG A 146 20.98 16.55 19.64
N ASN A 147 20.19 16.96 18.64
CA ASN A 147 20.37 18.22 17.91
C ASN A 147 20.40 19.45 18.84
N SER A 148 19.73 19.36 19.99
CA SER A 148 19.62 20.48 20.93
C SER A 148 20.86 20.72 21.80
N VAL A 149 21.81 19.77 21.87
CA VAL A 149 22.90 19.82 22.86
C VAL A 149 24.30 19.90 22.22
N HIS A 150 24.67 19.01 21.27
CA HIS A 150 26.05 18.96 20.72
C HIS A 150 26.19 18.46 19.27
N PHE A 151 25.10 18.04 18.63
CA PHE A 151 25.13 17.46 17.29
C PHE A 151 24.54 18.42 16.27
N LYS A 152 25.30 18.72 15.21
CA LYS A 152 24.73 19.30 13.99
C LYS A 152 24.42 18.15 13.04
N PRO A 153 23.14 17.78 12.88
CA PRO A 153 22.75 16.72 11.98
C PRO A 153 23.16 17.06 10.54
N PRO A 154 23.54 16.06 9.73
CA PRO A 154 23.75 16.25 8.30
C PRO A 154 22.50 16.84 7.66
N ARG A 155 22.69 17.62 6.59
CA ARG A 155 21.59 18.28 5.86
C ARG A 155 20.47 17.30 5.46
N LEU A 156 20.84 16.10 5.05
CA LEU A 156 19.88 15.04 4.70
C LEU A 156 18.92 14.71 5.86
N VAL A 157 19.41 14.70 7.10
CA VAL A 157 18.62 14.38 8.30
C VAL A 157 17.72 15.53 8.69
N THR A 158 18.25 16.76 8.61
CA THR A 158 17.42 17.94 8.84
C THR A 158 16.30 18.03 7.82
N ASP A 159 16.57 17.66 6.56
CA ASP A 159 15.56 17.64 5.50
C ASP A 159 14.49 16.57 5.77
N ILE A 160 14.88 15.37 6.21
CA ILE A 160 13.94 14.29 6.59
C ILE A 160 13.07 14.71 7.76
N LEU A 161 13.68 15.15 8.87
CA LEU A 161 12.95 15.57 10.07
C LEU A 161 12.01 16.74 9.81
N HIS A 162 12.45 17.69 8.98
CA HIS A 162 11.63 18.81 8.56
C HIS A 162 10.45 18.35 7.71
N THR A 163 10.70 17.49 6.73
CA THR A 163 9.65 16.90 5.88
C THR A 163 8.61 16.14 6.70
N GLU A 164 9.04 15.32 7.65
CA GLU A 164 8.13 14.57 8.52
C GLU A 164 7.31 15.50 9.42
N GLN A 165 7.91 16.55 9.97
CA GLN A 165 7.17 17.54 10.76
C GLN A 165 6.08 18.22 9.92
N GLN A 166 6.40 18.60 8.68
CA GLN A 166 5.42 19.16 7.75
C GLN A 166 4.35 18.13 7.38
N GLU A 167 4.72 16.88 7.12
CA GLU A 167 3.80 15.79 6.77
C GLU A 167 2.83 15.49 7.93
N GLN A 168 3.29 15.51 9.18
CA GLN A 168 2.45 15.35 10.37
C GLN A 168 1.43 16.50 10.51
N LEU A 169 1.87 17.74 10.31
CA LEU A 169 0.98 18.90 10.32
C LEU A 169 -0.07 18.83 9.20
N LEU A 170 0.35 18.44 8.00
CA LEU A 170 -0.53 18.23 6.86
C LEU A 170 -1.59 17.16 7.15
N LYS A 171 -1.17 16.00 7.67
CA LYS A 171 -2.07 14.90 8.05
C LYS A 171 -3.13 15.35 9.05
N SER A 172 -2.72 16.16 10.05
CA SER A 172 -3.64 16.75 11.02
C SER A 172 -4.62 17.73 10.37
N GLN A 173 -4.17 18.59 9.45
CA GLN A 173 -5.03 19.59 8.78
C GLN A 173 -6.04 18.94 7.84
N LEU A 174 -5.63 17.89 7.11
CA LEU A 174 -6.51 17.12 6.23
C LEU A 174 -7.43 16.15 6.99
N LYS A 175 -7.18 15.91 8.29
CA LYS A 175 -7.86 14.91 9.13
C LYS A 175 -7.85 13.52 8.48
N LEU A 176 -6.67 13.12 8.02
CA LEU A 176 -6.45 11.82 7.38
C LEU A 176 -6.68 10.68 8.39
N LYS A 177 -7.46 9.69 7.97
CA LYS A 177 -7.62 8.42 8.69
C LYS A 177 -6.76 7.37 8.01
N VAL A 178 -6.14 6.49 8.80
CA VAL A 178 -5.38 5.36 8.27
C VAL A 178 -6.34 4.19 8.14
N SER A 179 -6.42 3.60 6.94
CA SER A 179 -7.16 2.38 6.66
C SER A 179 -6.18 1.28 6.25
N GLU A 180 -6.44 0.04 6.68
CA GLU A 180 -5.58 -1.12 6.41
C GLU A 180 -5.46 -1.43 4.91
N ASN A 181 -6.51 -1.16 4.13
CA ASN A 181 -6.58 -1.48 2.70
C ASN A 181 -6.27 -0.28 1.78
N ARG A 182 -5.87 0.86 2.34
CA ARG A 182 -5.56 2.07 1.56
C ARG A 182 -4.16 2.58 1.87
N THR A 183 -3.56 3.23 0.90
CA THR A 183 -2.21 3.79 0.99
C THR A 183 -2.23 5.25 0.59
N ILE A 184 -1.61 6.07 1.44
CA ILE A 184 -1.39 7.49 1.14
C ILE A 184 -0.22 7.64 0.18
N ALA A 185 -0.44 8.38 -0.89
CA ALA A 185 0.60 8.80 -1.82
C ALA A 185 0.45 10.29 -2.18
N TYR A 186 1.49 10.84 -2.81
CA TYR A 186 1.58 12.24 -3.21
C TYR A 186 1.72 12.35 -4.73
N ILE A 187 0.91 13.19 -5.35
CA ILE A 187 1.02 13.52 -6.77
C ILE A 187 1.50 14.96 -6.91
N TYR A 188 2.61 15.15 -7.61
CA TYR A 188 3.13 16.48 -7.92
C TYR A 188 2.59 16.94 -9.27
N SER A 189 1.83 18.05 -9.29
CA SER A 189 1.11 18.48 -10.48
C SER A 189 1.05 20.00 -10.61
N ASN A 190 0.86 20.44 -11.85
CA ASN A 190 0.60 21.84 -12.19
C ASN A 190 -0.87 22.11 -12.51
N GLU A 191 -1.71 21.07 -12.50
CA GLU A 191 -3.15 21.19 -12.71
C GLU A 191 -3.84 21.78 -11.48
N PRO A 192 -4.81 22.69 -11.67
CA PRO A 192 -5.45 23.39 -10.57
C PRO A 192 -6.42 22.50 -9.77
N PRO A 193 -6.56 22.75 -8.45
CA PRO A 193 -7.42 21.94 -7.57
C PRO A 193 -8.88 21.90 -8.01
N SER A 194 -9.40 22.99 -8.57
CA SER A 194 -10.77 23.05 -9.07
C SER A 194 -11.07 22.00 -10.15
N GLN A 195 -10.08 21.64 -10.96
CA GLN A 195 -10.20 20.60 -11.97
C GLN A 195 -10.00 19.21 -11.35
N VAL A 196 -8.93 19.07 -10.58
CA VAL A 196 -8.51 17.77 -10.01
C VAL A 196 -9.53 17.24 -8.99
N PHE A 197 -10.07 18.10 -8.12
CA PHE A 197 -11.12 17.73 -7.18
C PHE A 197 -12.44 17.37 -7.86
N GLN A 198 -12.71 17.85 -9.07
CA GLN A 198 -13.95 17.49 -9.77
C GLN A 198 -13.81 16.21 -10.58
N GLN A 199 -12.66 16.01 -11.23
CA GLN A 199 -12.51 15.01 -12.29
C GLN A 199 -11.56 13.86 -11.94
N GLY A 200 -10.90 13.93 -10.79
CA GLY A 200 -9.79 13.05 -10.48
C GLY A 200 -8.55 13.36 -11.32
N LEU A 201 -7.65 12.38 -11.41
CA LEU A 201 -6.46 12.41 -12.25
C LEU A 201 -6.47 11.21 -13.18
N LYS A 202 -6.14 11.40 -14.46
CA LYS A 202 -6.16 10.33 -15.47
C LYS A 202 -4.86 10.28 -16.27
N ALA A 203 -4.32 9.08 -16.44
CA ALA A 203 -3.20 8.83 -17.32
C ALA A 203 -3.62 9.10 -18.78
N SER A 204 -2.77 9.81 -19.51
CA SER A 204 -3.09 10.29 -20.86
C SER A 204 -2.95 9.23 -21.95
N GLY A 205 -2.32 8.08 -21.68
CA GLY A 205 -2.12 7.03 -22.69
C GLY A 205 -2.39 5.60 -22.19
N PHE A 206 -1.96 4.64 -23.01
CA PHE A 206 -2.18 3.20 -22.85
C PHE A 206 -0.90 2.36 -23.01
N ASP A 207 0.27 3.00 -23.12
CA ASP A 207 1.53 2.28 -23.25
C ASP A 207 1.82 1.51 -21.97
N ARG A 208 2.15 0.24 -22.17
CA ARG A 208 2.62 -0.68 -21.13
C ARG A 208 3.93 -0.21 -20.54
N ALA A 209 4.13 -0.52 -19.28
CA ALA A 209 5.35 -0.20 -18.54
C ALA A 209 5.90 -1.35 -17.70
N LEU A 210 5.12 -2.43 -17.47
CA LEU A 210 5.49 -3.50 -16.54
C LEU A 210 5.83 -4.79 -17.30
N PHE A 211 7.13 -5.07 -17.42
CA PHE A 211 7.65 -6.23 -18.16
C PHE A 211 8.42 -7.15 -17.23
N GLU A 212 7.72 -8.10 -16.58
CA GLU A 212 8.27 -9.18 -15.73
C GLU A 212 9.68 -8.90 -15.15
N GLY A 213 9.75 -8.04 -14.13
CA GLY A 213 11.00 -7.67 -13.47
C GLY A 213 11.76 -6.49 -14.09
N THR A 214 11.23 -5.86 -15.14
CA THR A 214 11.79 -4.64 -15.76
C THR A 214 10.71 -3.58 -15.98
N LEU A 215 11.11 -2.30 -15.86
CA LEU A 215 10.27 -1.16 -16.19
C LEU A 215 10.64 -0.59 -17.57
N SER A 216 9.62 -0.24 -18.34
CA SER A 216 9.79 0.43 -19.64
C SER A 216 10.29 1.86 -19.51
N SER A 217 10.90 2.38 -20.57
CA SER A 217 11.20 3.80 -20.72
C SER A 217 9.95 4.69 -20.86
N THR A 218 8.77 4.10 -21.09
CA THR A 218 7.49 4.83 -21.16
C THR A 218 6.99 5.28 -19.79
N VAL A 219 7.54 4.76 -18.68
CA VAL A 219 7.17 5.19 -17.31
C VAL A 219 7.27 6.71 -17.19
N GLY A 220 6.20 7.34 -16.70
CA GLY A 220 6.14 8.80 -16.52
C GLY A 220 6.00 9.63 -17.79
N SER A 221 5.98 8.99 -18.97
CA SER A 221 5.70 9.68 -20.22
C SER A 221 4.19 9.93 -20.39
N LYS A 222 3.83 10.86 -21.28
CA LYS A 222 2.42 11.16 -21.60
C LYS A 222 1.69 10.00 -22.29
N THR A 223 2.42 9.03 -22.85
CA THR A 223 1.81 7.87 -23.52
C THR A 223 1.61 6.69 -22.56
N SER A 224 2.20 6.75 -21.37
CA SER A 224 2.05 5.75 -20.31
C SER A 224 0.60 5.57 -19.87
N MET A 225 0.22 4.33 -19.53
CA MET A 225 -1.02 4.05 -18.80
C MET A 225 -0.95 4.35 -17.30
N TYR A 226 0.20 4.80 -16.78
CA TYR A 226 0.44 5.00 -15.36
C TYR A 226 0.58 6.47 -14.98
N ILE A 227 0.00 6.83 -13.84
CA ILE A 227 0.25 8.07 -13.12
C ILE A 227 1.45 7.84 -12.19
N LEU A 228 2.43 8.74 -12.25
CA LEU A 228 3.54 8.74 -11.30
C LEU A 228 3.07 9.28 -9.96
N SER A 229 3.32 8.51 -8.91
CA SER A 229 3.08 8.93 -7.54
C SER A 229 4.35 8.80 -6.70
N HIS A 230 4.38 9.54 -5.60
CA HIS A 230 5.43 9.49 -4.62
C HIS A 230 4.84 8.93 -3.34
N ASN A 231 5.37 7.81 -2.85
CA ASN A 231 4.90 7.25 -1.58
C ASN A 231 5.40 8.05 -0.36
N GLN A 232 6.39 8.92 -0.60
CA GLN A 232 6.99 9.75 0.43
C GLN A 232 6.96 11.19 -0.07
N LEU A 233 6.55 12.09 0.81
CA LEU A 233 6.66 13.51 0.53
C LEU A 233 8.13 13.88 0.41
N ASP A 234 8.48 14.55 -0.68
CA ASP A 234 9.78 15.17 -0.93
C ASP A 234 9.51 16.65 -1.19
N LEU A 235 9.67 17.46 -0.14
CA LEU A 235 9.37 18.89 -0.21
C LEU A 235 10.24 19.63 -1.22
N LYS A 236 11.46 19.16 -1.50
CA LYS A 236 12.37 19.81 -2.45
C LYS A 236 11.96 19.52 -3.89
N LYS A 237 11.57 18.28 -4.20
CA LYS A 237 11.00 17.95 -5.52
C LYS A 237 9.66 18.64 -5.72
N ALA A 238 8.82 18.69 -4.69
CA ALA A 238 7.51 19.34 -4.74
C ALA A 238 7.56 20.83 -5.13
N GLN A 239 8.65 21.54 -4.83
CA GLN A 239 8.85 22.95 -5.23
C GLN A 239 8.85 23.18 -6.74
N GLN A 240 9.10 22.14 -7.54
CA GLN A 240 9.09 22.22 -9.00
C GLN A 240 7.66 22.27 -9.57
N TYR A 241 6.66 22.10 -8.71
CA TYR A 241 5.25 21.98 -9.09
C TYR A 241 4.40 23.02 -8.34
N LYS A 242 3.29 23.43 -8.95
CA LYS A 242 2.38 24.40 -8.34
C LYS A 242 1.56 23.81 -7.20
N TYR A 243 1.24 22.52 -7.26
CA TYR A 243 0.37 21.83 -6.32
C TYR A 243 0.92 20.44 -6.01
N VAL A 244 0.68 20.01 -4.78
CA VAL A 244 0.86 18.61 -4.35
C VAL A 244 -0.49 18.10 -3.89
N TYR A 245 -0.95 17.02 -4.50
CA TYR A 245 -2.17 16.32 -4.10
C TYR A 245 -1.83 15.17 -3.17
N VAL A 246 -2.62 15.04 -2.11
CA VAL A 246 -2.60 13.86 -1.25
C VAL A 246 -3.72 12.94 -1.68
N VAL A 247 -3.38 11.70 -1.99
CA VAL A 247 -4.33 10.69 -2.47
C VAL A 247 -4.34 9.50 -1.52
N ASP A 248 -5.53 8.92 -1.30
CA ASP A 248 -5.76 7.73 -0.49
C ASP A 248 -6.37 6.62 -1.36
N VAL A 249 -5.49 5.83 -1.96
CA VAL A 249 -5.84 4.86 -3.00
C VAL A 249 -5.84 3.45 -2.45
N PHE A 250 -6.63 2.57 -3.07
CA PHE A 250 -6.64 1.15 -2.73
C PHE A 250 -5.22 0.57 -2.84
N SER A 251 -4.67 0.01 -1.76
CA SER A 251 -3.25 -0.37 -1.67
C SER A 251 -2.76 -1.27 -2.83
N PRO A 252 -3.52 -2.27 -3.30
CA PRO A 252 -3.15 -3.07 -4.47
C PRO A 252 -3.02 -2.30 -5.79
N ALA A 253 -3.54 -1.08 -5.87
CA ALA A 253 -3.37 -0.20 -7.01
C ALA A 253 -2.00 0.49 -7.07
N ILE A 254 -1.27 0.55 -5.95
CA ILE A 254 0.08 1.12 -5.90
C ILE A 254 1.11 0.07 -6.28
N ILE A 255 1.82 0.33 -7.37
CA ILE A 255 2.93 -0.50 -7.84
C ILE A 255 4.23 0.21 -7.49
N ASN A 256 4.90 -0.28 -6.45
CA ASN A 256 6.16 0.29 -6.00
C ASN A 256 7.28 -0.05 -6.98
N MET A 257 7.93 0.99 -7.53
CA MET A 257 8.98 0.80 -8.52
C MET A 257 10.27 0.22 -7.90
N ASN A 258 10.38 0.16 -6.56
CA ASN A 258 11.46 -0.55 -5.86
C ASN A 258 11.45 -2.06 -6.08
N ASN A 259 10.32 -2.62 -6.50
CA ASN A 259 10.22 -4.04 -6.83
C ASN A 259 10.96 -4.41 -8.13
N PHE A 260 11.54 -3.42 -8.83
CA PHE A 260 12.21 -3.62 -10.11
C PHE A 260 13.73 -3.36 -9.95
N PRO A 261 14.58 -4.40 -10.03
CA PRO A 261 16.00 -4.36 -9.62
C PRO A 261 16.93 -3.45 -10.46
N LYS A 262 16.39 -2.69 -11.41
CA LYS A 262 17.13 -1.71 -12.24
C LYS A 262 16.43 -0.34 -12.31
N ASN A 263 15.55 -0.04 -11.36
CA ASN A 263 14.80 1.20 -11.34
C ASN A 263 15.70 2.40 -10.93
N PRO A 264 15.83 3.45 -11.77
CA PRO A 264 16.59 4.65 -11.42
C PRO A 264 15.89 5.57 -10.41
N THR A 265 14.59 5.38 -10.13
CA THR A 265 13.80 6.26 -9.26
C THR A 265 13.14 5.52 -8.09
N PRO A 266 13.91 5.15 -7.04
CA PRO A 266 13.47 4.26 -5.96
C PRO A 266 12.51 4.88 -4.92
N ASP A 267 12.00 6.09 -5.14
CA ASP A 267 11.03 6.73 -4.24
C ASP A 267 9.69 7.03 -4.97
N GLN A 268 9.49 6.38 -6.13
CA GLN A 268 8.29 6.54 -6.95
C GLN A 268 7.47 5.24 -7.01
N SER A 269 6.19 5.42 -7.25
CA SER A 269 5.22 4.38 -7.52
C SER A 269 4.43 4.70 -8.77
N LEU A 270 3.76 3.67 -9.27
CA LEU A 270 2.83 3.77 -10.38
C LEU A 270 1.42 3.49 -9.87
N ILE A 271 0.48 4.35 -10.28
CA ILE A 271 -0.95 4.11 -10.13
C ILE A 271 -1.54 3.95 -11.53
N PRO A 272 -2.21 2.82 -11.84
CA PRO A 272 -2.70 2.56 -13.18
C PRO A 272 -3.93 3.40 -13.50
N ARG A 273 -3.90 4.02 -14.68
CA ARG A 273 -5.00 4.69 -15.40
C ARG A 273 -5.63 5.90 -14.73
N ALA A 274 -6.15 5.80 -13.51
CA ALA A 274 -6.90 6.88 -12.89
C ALA A 274 -6.80 6.86 -11.37
N ILE A 275 -6.94 8.05 -10.79
CA ILE A 275 -7.23 8.29 -9.38
C ILE A 275 -8.54 9.05 -9.34
N GLU A 276 -9.55 8.47 -8.71
CA GLU A 276 -10.90 9.05 -8.67
C GLU A 276 -10.93 10.27 -7.75
N SER A 277 -11.85 11.20 -7.98
CA SER A 277 -12.01 12.37 -7.10
C SER A 277 -12.22 11.95 -5.63
N GLY A 278 -12.99 10.88 -5.39
CA GLY A 278 -13.23 10.32 -4.06
C GLY A 278 -11.97 9.75 -3.38
N GLU A 279 -10.89 9.52 -4.13
CA GLU A 279 -9.58 9.08 -3.63
C GLU A 279 -8.62 10.27 -3.41
N ILE A 280 -8.98 11.49 -3.81
CA ILE A 280 -8.16 12.69 -3.61
C ILE A 280 -8.56 13.33 -2.30
N VAL A 281 -7.69 13.28 -1.30
CA VAL A 281 -7.94 13.80 0.06
C VAL A 281 -7.93 15.32 0.07
N GLY A 282 -7.00 15.93 -0.67
CA GLY A 282 -6.79 17.37 -0.67
C GLY A 282 -5.53 17.76 -1.42
N TYR A 283 -5.22 19.06 -1.40
CA TYR A 283 -3.95 19.58 -1.93
C TYR A 283 -3.27 20.52 -0.94
N PHE A 284 -2.01 20.80 -1.23
CA PHE A 284 -1.26 21.88 -0.63
C PHE A 284 -0.24 22.45 -1.62
N GLN A 285 0.36 23.58 -1.25
CA GLN A 285 1.45 24.20 -1.99
C GLN A 285 2.71 24.24 -1.12
N VAL A 286 3.87 24.35 -1.77
CA VAL A 286 5.16 24.41 -1.08
C VAL A 286 5.82 25.75 -1.32
N THR A 287 6.43 26.36 -0.29
CA THR A 287 7.21 27.59 -0.45
C THR A 287 8.53 27.33 -1.18
N VAL A 288 9.01 28.31 -1.95
CA VAL A 288 10.33 28.25 -2.59
C VAL A 288 11.41 28.64 -1.56
N GLY A 289 12.51 27.88 -1.50
CA GLY A 289 13.64 28.13 -0.60
C GLY A 289 14.34 26.85 -0.12
N GLU A 290 15.43 27.02 0.63
CA GLU A 290 16.24 25.90 1.12
C GLU A 290 15.53 25.02 2.17
N ASN A 291 14.55 25.58 2.88
CA ASN A 291 13.73 24.89 3.87
C ASN A 291 12.23 25.04 3.53
N PRO A 292 11.72 24.26 2.55
CA PRO A 292 10.39 24.45 1.99
C PRO A 292 9.29 24.18 3.01
N GLN A 293 8.25 25.00 3.08
CA GLN A 293 7.13 24.85 4.02
C GLN A 293 5.83 24.54 3.27
N ILE A 294 4.97 23.74 3.88
CA ILE A 294 3.61 23.50 3.40
C ILE A 294 2.75 24.74 3.69
N LYS A 295 1.97 25.18 2.69
CA LYS A 295 1.01 26.27 2.80
C LYS A 295 -0.23 25.99 1.95
N ASN A 296 -1.28 26.78 2.17
CA ASN A 296 -2.53 26.73 1.37
C ASN A 296 -3.07 25.30 1.27
N VAL A 297 -3.25 24.66 2.43
CA VAL A 297 -3.81 23.32 2.53
C VAL A 297 -5.32 23.41 2.39
N GLU A 298 -5.88 22.61 1.48
CA GLU A 298 -7.31 22.54 1.25
C GLU A 298 -7.72 21.07 1.14
N ARG A 299 -8.79 20.70 1.85
CA ARG A 299 -9.37 19.37 1.80
C ARG A 299 -10.37 19.29 0.65
N ASN A 300 -10.34 18.19 -0.10
CA ASN A 300 -11.34 17.89 -1.11
C ASN A 300 -12.67 17.53 -0.43
N LEU A 301 -13.76 18.17 -0.85
CA LEU A 301 -15.10 17.89 -0.35
C LEU A 301 -15.73 16.64 -0.97
N GLU A 302 -15.19 16.15 -2.09
CA GLU A 302 -15.62 14.92 -2.74
C GLU A 302 -14.92 13.67 -2.15
N TYR A 303 -13.90 13.84 -1.31
CA TYR A 303 -13.21 12.73 -0.63
C TYR A 303 -14.15 11.97 0.32
N GLU A 304 -14.18 10.64 0.18
CA GLU A 304 -15.09 9.73 0.91
C GLU A 304 -16.58 10.04 0.71
N LYS A 305 -16.93 10.90 -0.25
CA LYS A 305 -18.32 11.21 -0.54
C LYS A 305 -18.96 10.03 -1.24
N THR A 306 -20.16 9.68 -0.80
CA THR A 306 -20.94 8.61 -1.41
C THR A 306 -21.18 8.94 -2.88
N MET A 307 -20.86 8.00 -3.77
CA MET A 307 -21.05 8.16 -5.20
C MET A 307 -22.43 7.70 -5.60
N ASP A 308 -23.12 8.48 -6.44
CA ASP A 308 -24.30 7.96 -7.09
C ASP A 308 -23.86 6.91 -8.13
N PRO A 309 -24.53 5.74 -8.21
CA PRO A 309 -24.10 4.58 -9.00
C PRO A 309 -23.97 4.81 -10.52
N GLY A 310 -24.15 6.05 -11.01
CA GLY A 310 -24.05 6.39 -12.43
C GLY A 310 -24.91 5.47 -13.29
N LYS A 311 -24.53 5.24 -14.56
CA LYS A 311 -25.18 4.24 -15.43
C LYS A 311 -24.34 2.97 -15.67
N GLN A 312 -23.09 2.90 -15.21
CA GLN A 312 -22.17 1.83 -15.60
C GLN A 312 -21.80 0.95 -14.40
N LEU A 313 -22.48 -0.20 -14.31
CA LEU A 313 -22.14 -1.28 -13.40
C LEU A 313 -21.20 -2.27 -14.10
N LEU A 314 -20.39 -2.95 -13.30
CA LEU A 314 -19.58 -4.08 -13.73
C LEU A 314 -19.93 -5.30 -12.88
N PHE A 315 -19.87 -6.47 -13.50
CA PHE A 315 -20.16 -7.76 -12.93
C PHE A 315 -18.92 -8.64 -13.03
N ARG A 316 -18.75 -9.49 -12.02
CA ARG A 316 -17.71 -10.51 -12.01
C ARG A 316 -18.21 -11.77 -11.33
N ALA A 317 -18.12 -12.89 -12.02
CA ALA A 317 -18.21 -14.19 -11.37
C ALA A 317 -16.89 -14.52 -10.68
N ASP A 318 -16.96 -14.95 -9.42
CA ASP A 318 -15.82 -15.41 -8.62
C ASP A 318 -16.25 -16.63 -7.79
N SER A 319 -15.31 -17.51 -7.46
CA SER A 319 -15.60 -18.73 -6.66
C SER A 319 -15.60 -18.46 -5.16
N ARG A 320 -15.08 -17.30 -4.75
CA ARG A 320 -15.02 -16.88 -3.36
C ARG A 320 -16.34 -16.25 -2.96
N HIS A 321 -16.88 -16.70 -1.84
CA HIS A 321 -17.93 -15.96 -1.14
C HIS A 321 -17.33 -14.68 -0.55
N TYR A 322 -18.14 -13.64 -0.35
CA TYR A 322 -17.63 -12.37 0.22
C TYR A 322 -16.96 -12.57 1.58
N SER A 323 -17.47 -13.46 2.44
CA SER A 323 -16.85 -13.79 3.74
C SER A 323 -15.53 -14.55 3.65
N GLY A 324 -15.04 -14.84 2.43
CA GLY A 324 -13.79 -15.51 2.14
C GLY A 324 -13.84 -17.03 2.25
N ALA A 325 -14.98 -17.63 2.61
CA ALA A 325 -15.15 -19.08 2.59
C ALA A 325 -15.33 -19.55 1.13
N PRO A 326 -14.44 -20.39 0.58
CA PRO A 326 -14.68 -20.98 -0.73
C PRO A 326 -15.90 -21.93 -0.65
N SER A 327 -16.63 -22.07 -1.76
CA SER A 327 -17.54 -23.21 -1.88
C SER A 327 -16.69 -24.50 -1.75
N LYS A 328 -17.24 -25.54 -1.10
CA LYS A 328 -16.49 -26.75 -0.74
C LYS A 328 -16.01 -27.58 -1.95
N ASP A 329 -16.36 -27.21 -3.18
CA ASP A 329 -16.17 -28.04 -4.36
C ASP A 329 -15.14 -27.44 -5.33
N ALA A 330 -14.23 -28.32 -5.75
CA ALA A 330 -12.86 -28.06 -6.19
C ALA A 330 -12.69 -27.54 -7.63
N ALA A 331 -13.59 -26.72 -8.16
CA ALA A 331 -13.36 -26.04 -9.43
C ALA A 331 -12.72 -24.67 -9.15
N LEU A 332 -11.53 -24.43 -9.71
CA LEU A 332 -10.78 -23.16 -9.77
C LEU A 332 -9.60 -23.00 -8.81
N HIS A 333 -8.63 -23.91 -8.95
CA HIS A 333 -7.22 -23.58 -8.78
C HIS A 333 -6.71 -22.48 -9.75
N VAL A 334 -7.56 -21.94 -10.63
CA VAL A 334 -7.19 -21.00 -11.70
C VAL A 334 -7.14 -19.55 -11.21
N PHE A 335 -7.81 -19.17 -10.12
CA PHE A 335 -7.84 -17.77 -9.61
C PHE A 335 -7.16 -17.55 -8.27
N GLN A 336 -5.94 -18.07 -8.09
CA GLN A 336 -5.14 -17.78 -6.88
C GLN A 336 -4.48 -16.39 -6.96
N GLU A 337 -4.95 -15.46 -6.14
CA GLU A 337 -4.28 -14.18 -5.86
C GLU A 337 -3.02 -14.38 -4.98
N GLY A 338 -1.87 -13.86 -5.45
CA GLY A 338 -0.61 -13.86 -4.71
C GLY A 338 0.59 -14.42 -5.49
N PRO A 339 1.82 -14.21 -4.97
CA PRO A 339 3.04 -14.53 -5.70
C PRO A 339 3.25 -16.04 -5.91
N ILE A 340 3.98 -16.33 -6.99
CA ILE A 340 4.34 -17.66 -7.51
C ILE A 340 4.94 -18.57 -6.43
N LYS A 341 4.54 -19.86 -6.48
CA LYS A 341 5.07 -21.13 -5.95
C LYS A 341 6.23 -21.21 -4.92
N SER A 342 7.14 -20.24 -4.79
CA SER A 342 8.24 -20.30 -3.81
C SER A 342 7.81 -20.03 -2.35
N GLU A 343 6.59 -19.54 -2.12
CA GLU A 343 6.02 -19.39 -0.76
C GLU A 343 4.97 -20.46 -0.41
N GLN A 344 4.69 -21.42 -1.31
CA GLN A 344 3.67 -22.45 -1.07
C GLN A 344 3.95 -23.33 0.16
N ASN A 345 5.21 -23.42 0.61
CA ASN A 345 5.58 -24.23 1.78
C ASN A 345 5.41 -23.53 3.14
N LYS A 346 4.90 -22.28 3.20
CA LYS A 346 4.60 -21.59 4.47
C LYS A 346 3.14 -21.12 4.64
N VAL A 347 2.29 -21.29 3.63
CA VAL A 347 0.90 -20.76 3.61
C VAL A 347 -0.14 -21.83 4.05
N SER A 348 0.29 -22.97 4.59
CA SER A 348 -0.63 -24.01 5.10
C SER A 348 -1.15 -23.76 6.52
N ALA A 349 -0.81 -22.62 7.14
CA ALA A 349 -1.39 -22.18 8.40
C ALA A 349 -1.59 -20.65 8.34
N GLN A 350 -2.82 -20.17 8.56
CA GLN A 350 -3.24 -18.76 8.50
C GLN A 350 -3.44 -18.13 7.10
N LYS A 351 -4.52 -18.51 6.40
CA LYS A 351 -5.39 -17.47 5.83
C LYS A 351 -6.71 -17.54 6.59
N LYS A 352 -6.90 -16.66 7.58
CA LYS A 352 -8.26 -16.26 7.96
C LYS A 352 -8.90 -15.81 6.65
N THR A 353 -10.07 -16.36 6.34
CA THR A 353 -10.89 -15.98 5.19
C THR A 353 -11.08 -14.46 5.21
N GLU A 354 -10.37 -13.74 4.34
CA GLU A 354 -10.46 -12.28 4.25
C GLU A 354 -11.83 -11.92 3.67
N ASP A 355 -12.55 -11.04 4.35
CA ASP A 355 -13.84 -10.53 3.89
C ASP A 355 -13.63 -9.58 2.71
N LEU A 356 -13.99 -10.02 1.50
CA LEU A 356 -13.84 -9.29 0.25
C LEU A 356 -14.66 -8.00 0.21
N PHE A 357 -15.76 -7.90 0.96
CA PHE A 357 -16.49 -6.64 1.11
C PHE A 357 -15.69 -5.58 1.85
N LYS A 358 -14.77 -6.01 2.74
CA LYS A 358 -13.84 -5.12 3.45
C LYS A 358 -12.52 -4.95 2.70
N THR A 359 -11.95 -6.03 2.15
CA THR A 359 -10.58 -6.04 1.62
C THR A 359 -10.49 -5.79 0.12
N GLY A 360 -11.59 -5.92 -0.61
CA GLY A 360 -11.63 -5.81 -2.07
C GLY A 360 -10.99 -7.00 -2.79
N MET A 361 -10.97 -6.93 -4.11
CA MET A 361 -10.38 -7.94 -5.00
C MET A 361 -8.98 -7.50 -5.43
N ARG A 362 -8.00 -8.38 -5.27
CA ARG A 362 -6.57 -8.06 -5.51
C ARG A 362 -6.09 -8.74 -6.79
N PRO A 363 -5.28 -8.09 -7.63
CA PRO A 363 -4.73 -8.76 -8.80
C PRO A 363 -3.77 -9.89 -8.38
N TRP A 364 -3.54 -10.84 -9.29
CA TRP A 364 -2.64 -11.96 -9.03
C TRP A 364 -1.20 -11.52 -8.78
N VAL A 365 -0.73 -10.54 -9.55
CA VAL A 365 0.62 -9.97 -9.47
C VAL A 365 0.57 -8.47 -9.69
N ASN A 366 1.66 -7.78 -9.34
CA ASN A 366 1.79 -6.32 -9.49
C ASN A 366 2.95 -5.90 -10.43
N TYR A 367 3.51 -6.83 -11.21
CA TYR A 367 4.73 -6.62 -11.99
C TYR A 367 4.60 -6.89 -13.50
N SER A 368 3.39 -7.25 -13.97
CA SER A 368 3.12 -7.54 -15.39
C SER A 368 1.79 -6.93 -15.83
N ASP A 369 1.81 -6.19 -16.94
CA ASP A 369 0.65 -5.56 -17.57
C ASP A 369 0.36 -6.13 -18.98
N ASP A 370 0.75 -7.38 -19.23
CA ASP A 370 0.51 -8.05 -20.50
C ASP A 370 -0.97 -8.43 -20.70
N TYR A 371 -1.74 -7.47 -21.22
CA TYR A 371 -3.15 -7.67 -21.52
C TYR A 371 -3.40 -8.79 -22.54
N LYS A 372 -2.48 -9.07 -23.48
CA LYS A 372 -2.72 -10.10 -24.51
C LYS A 372 -2.69 -11.49 -23.89
N GLU A 373 -1.63 -11.76 -23.13
CA GLU A 373 -1.48 -13.01 -22.41
C GLU A 373 -2.52 -13.18 -21.30
N TYR A 374 -3.02 -12.07 -20.72
CA TYR A 374 -4.13 -12.12 -19.78
C TYR A 374 -5.46 -12.51 -20.45
N ILE A 375 -5.81 -11.84 -21.55
CA ILE A 375 -7.08 -12.00 -22.26
C ILE A 375 -7.16 -13.36 -22.95
N ASP A 376 -6.09 -13.82 -23.60
CA ASP A 376 -6.15 -15.07 -24.38
C ASP A 376 -5.73 -16.29 -23.54
N ASN A 377 -4.80 -16.13 -22.59
CA ASN A 377 -4.16 -17.26 -21.88
C ASN A 377 -4.35 -17.24 -20.37
N ARG A 378 -5.10 -16.27 -19.81
CA ARG A 378 -5.34 -16.12 -18.36
C ARG A 378 -4.04 -16.12 -17.54
N LYS A 379 -2.96 -15.49 -18.03
CA LYS A 379 -1.71 -15.40 -17.28
C LYS A 379 -1.80 -14.41 -16.10
N PRO A 380 -1.08 -14.64 -14.99
CA PRO A 380 -0.93 -13.66 -13.90
C PRO A 380 -0.54 -12.24 -14.35
N THR A 381 -1.43 -11.25 -14.13
CA THR A 381 -1.15 -9.82 -14.39
C THR A 381 -1.76 -8.92 -13.29
N ILE A 382 -1.62 -7.59 -13.47
CA ILE A 382 -2.25 -6.56 -12.63
C ILE A 382 -3.76 -6.42 -12.83
N PHE A 383 -4.38 -7.13 -13.77
CA PHE A 383 -5.77 -6.94 -14.15
C PHE A 383 -6.72 -7.89 -13.41
N ILE A 384 -7.93 -7.38 -13.15
CA ILE A 384 -9.12 -8.15 -12.79
C ILE A 384 -10.12 -8.05 -13.94
N SER A 385 -10.51 -9.18 -14.52
CA SER A 385 -11.59 -9.25 -15.52
C SER A 385 -12.94 -8.99 -14.88
N THR A 386 -13.73 -8.17 -15.57
CA THR A 386 -15.11 -7.84 -15.27
C THR A 386 -15.88 -7.69 -16.58
N THR A 387 -17.20 -7.60 -16.53
CA THR A 387 -18.04 -7.39 -17.72
C THR A 387 -19.19 -6.45 -17.36
N ASP A 388 -19.73 -5.70 -18.31
CA ASP A 388 -20.94 -4.89 -18.09
C ASP A 388 -22.24 -5.67 -18.36
N ASP A 389 -22.14 -6.97 -18.63
CA ASP A 389 -23.27 -7.87 -18.90
C ASP A 389 -23.31 -9.01 -17.86
N ILE A 390 -24.33 -8.98 -17.00
CA ILE A 390 -24.49 -9.96 -15.91
C ILE A 390 -24.65 -11.40 -16.45
N GLU A 391 -25.27 -11.58 -17.62
CA GLU A 391 -25.43 -12.89 -18.24
C GLU A 391 -24.10 -13.42 -18.80
N ARG A 392 -23.17 -12.53 -19.17
CA ARG A 392 -21.81 -12.93 -19.52
C ARG A 392 -20.98 -13.28 -18.30
N ALA A 393 -21.20 -12.65 -17.15
CA ALA A 393 -20.54 -13.05 -15.92
C ALA A 393 -20.83 -14.53 -15.60
N LEU A 394 -22.05 -15.02 -15.90
CA LEU A 394 -22.41 -16.42 -15.77
C LEU A 394 -21.68 -17.38 -16.73
N LYS A 395 -21.03 -16.90 -17.79
CA LYS A 395 -20.26 -17.78 -18.70
C LYS A 395 -18.87 -18.10 -18.15
N PHE A 396 -18.41 -17.34 -17.15
CA PHE A 396 -17.08 -17.48 -16.57
C PHE A 396 -17.12 -18.19 -15.21
N PRO A 397 -16.26 -19.20 -14.99
CA PRO A 397 -15.42 -19.91 -15.95
C PRO A 397 -16.19 -21.03 -16.67
N GLU A 398 -15.78 -21.34 -17.89
CA GLU A 398 -16.40 -22.27 -18.84
C GLU A 398 -16.47 -23.74 -18.38
N GLU A 399 -16.00 -24.07 -17.17
CA GLU A 399 -15.75 -25.45 -16.69
C GLU A 399 -16.65 -25.91 -15.53
N VAL A 400 -17.66 -25.13 -15.14
CA VAL A 400 -18.42 -25.39 -13.91
C VAL A 400 -19.74 -26.12 -14.19
N GLN A 401 -19.95 -27.30 -13.56
CA GLN A 401 -21.15 -28.11 -13.75
C GLN A 401 -22.42 -27.40 -13.25
N ALA A 402 -23.59 -27.74 -13.82
CA ALA A 402 -24.88 -27.08 -13.58
C ALA A 402 -25.42 -27.11 -12.12
N LYS A 403 -24.70 -27.71 -11.17
CA LYS A 403 -25.09 -27.85 -9.75
C LYS A 403 -24.22 -27.03 -8.78
N GLU A 404 -23.28 -26.24 -9.27
CA GLU A 404 -22.33 -25.54 -8.41
C GLU A 404 -22.80 -24.11 -8.09
N LYS A 405 -22.56 -23.69 -6.85
CA LYS A 405 -22.78 -22.30 -6.39
C LYS A 405 -21.76 -21.37 -7.02
N ARG A 406 -22.25 -20.26 -7.57
CA ARG A 406 -21.43 -19.18 -8.15
C ARG A 406 -21.74 -17.87 -7.45
N TYR A 407 -20.72 -17.04 -7.28
CA TYR A 407 -20.87 -15.73 -6.68
C TYR A 407 -20.66 -14.65 -7.74
N ILE A 408 -21.65 -13.78 -7.93
CA ILE A 408 -21.61 -12.72 -8.94
C ILE A 408 -21.59 -11.39 -8.22
N TYR A 409 -20.44 -10.74 -8.25
CA TYR A 409 -20.25 -9.44 -7.63
C TYR A 409 -20.82 -8.34 -8.53
N VAL A 410 -21.60 -7.45 -7.93
CA VAL A 410 -22.11 -6.23 -8.55
C VAL A 410 -21.26 -5.07 -8.06
N MET A 411 -20.68 -4.32 -8.99
CA MET A 411 -19.69 -3.30 -8.67
C MET A 411 -19.97 -2.04 -9.45
N TYR A 412 -19.70 -0.88 -8.85
CA TYR A 412 -19.61 0.37 -9.60
C TYR A 412 -18.34 0.35 -10.44
N LYS A 413 -18.44 0.75 -11.72
CA LYS A 413 -17.30 0.76 -12.64
C LYS A 413 -16.21 1.74 -12.14
N PRO A 414 -15.02 1.24 -11.75
CA PRO A 414 -13.93 2.12 -11.37
C PRO A 414 -13.44 2.93 -12.58
N GLU A 415 -13.03 4.19 -12.40
CA GLU A 415 -12.56 5.05 -13.50
C GLU A 415 -11.32 4.50 -14.21
N ARG A 416 -10.54 3.67 -13.50
CA ARG A 416 -9.36 2.97 -14.02
C ARG A 416 -9.69 1.79 -14.94
N ALA A 417 -10.96 1.37 -15.04
CA ALA A 417 -11.37 0.26 -15.89
C ALA A 417 -11.11 0.54 -17.38
N ILE A 418 -10.57 -0.45 -18.08
CA ILE A 418 -10.24 -0.39 -19.50
C ILE A 418 -11.10 -1.42 -20.22
N GLN A 419 -11.84 -1.01 -21.26
CA GLN A 419 -12.52 -1.98 -22.11
C GLN A 419 -11.48 -2.79 -22.90
N SER A 420 -11.48 -4.12 -22.82
CA SER A 420 -10.45 -4.99 -23.42
C SER A 420 -10.24 -4.72 -24.90
N VAL A 421 -11.32 -4.46 -25.66
CA VAL A 421 -11.25 -4.15 -27.10
C VAL A 421 -10.46 -2.87 -27.41
N SER A 422 -10.32 -1.93 -26.46
CA SER A 422 -9.57 -0.70 -26.69
C SER A 422 -8.05 -0.93 -26.72
N VAL A 423 -7.57 -1.97 -26.04
CA VAL A 423 -6.15 -2.33 -25.95
C VAL A 423 -5.79 -3.58 -26.77
N TYR A 424 -6.77 -4.43 -27.09
CA TYR A 424 -6.56 -5.64 -27.89
C TYR A 424 -7.72 -5.92 -28.85
N LYS A 425 -7.74 -5.17 -29.96
CA LYS A 425 -8.84 -5.17 -30.95
C LYS A 425 -9.04 -6.50 -31.70
N ASP A 426 -7.99 -7.31 -31.82
CA ASP A 426 -8.00 -8.52 -32.64
C ASP A 426 -8.38 -9.80 -31.85
N SER A 427 -8.53 -9.71 -30.52
CA SER A 427 -8.91 -10.87 -29.70
C SER A 427 -10.40 -11.16 -29.81
N GLN A 428 -10.73 -12.42 -30.07
CA GLN A 428 -12.13 -12.88 -30.08
C GLN A 428 -12.76 -12.71 -28.70
N HIS A 429 -12.06 -13.06 -27.62
CA HIS A 429 -12.55 -12.87 -26.24
C HIS A 429 -12.86 -11.39 -25.94
N ALA A 430 -11.95 -10.48 -26.31
CA ALA A 430 -12.16 -9.05 -26.11
C ALA A 430 -13.39 -8.51 -26.88
N LEU A 431 -13.69 -9.08 -28.06
CA LEU A 431 -14.84 -8.70 -28.88
C LEU A 431 -16.15 -9.31 -28.36
N THR A 432 -16.13 -10.55 -27.91
CA THR A 432 -17.35 -11.31 -27.58
C THR A 432 -17.80 -11.18 -26.14
N ASP A 433 -16.92 -10.77 -25.21
CA ASP A 433 -17.20 -10.89 -23.77
C ASP A 433 -17.55 -9.54 -23.10
N SER A 434 -17.48 -8.42 -23.84
CA SER A 434 -17.66 -7.06 -23.30
C SER A 434 -16.81 -6.86 -22.05
N GLU A 435 -15.57 -7.37 -22.12
CA GLU A 435 -14.70 -7.44 -20.97
C GLU A 435 -14.14 -6.06 -20.64
N PHE A 436 -14.10 -5.76 -19.34
CA PHE A 436 -13.38 -4.66 -18.75
C PHE A 436 -12.25 -5.21 -17.88
N LEU A 437 -11.04 -4.75 -18.15
CA LEU A 437 -9.86 -4.98 -17.33
C LEU A 437 -9.78 -3.87 -16.26
N VAL A 438 -9.76 -4.25 -15.00
CA VAL A 438 -9.51 -3.31 -13.90
C VAL A 438 -8.09 -3.50 -13.38
N PRO A 439 -7.14 -2.61 -13.74
CA PRO A 439 -5.77 -2.70 -13.25
C PRO A 439 -5.66 -2.28 -11.77
N GLY A 440 -4.86 -3.00 -10.99
CA GLY A 440 -4.63 -2.65 -9.59
C GLY A 440 -5.76 -3.06 -8.64
N GLY A 441 -6.64 -3.95 -9.08
CA GLY A 441 -7.73 -4.51 -8.28
C GLY A 441 -8.95 -3.60 -8.12
N ILE A 442 -9.91 -4.08 -7.34
CA ILE A 442 -11.20 -3.43 -7.08
C ILE A 442 -11.35 -3.26 -5.56
N SER A 443 -11.54 -2.04 -5.09
CA SER A 443 -11.74 -1.78 -3.66
C SER A 443 -13.04 -2.41 -3.18
N GLY A 444 -13.09 -2.86 -1.92
CA GLY A 444 -14.34 -3.34 -1.30
C GLY A 444 -15.43 -2.27 -1.35
N GLU A 445 -15.05 -0.99 -1.27
CA GLU A 445 -15.97 0.15 -1.36
C GLU A 445 -16.65 0.33 -2.72
N HIS A 446 -16.08 -0.24 -3.80
CA HIS A 446 -16.70 -0.26 -5.13
C HIS A 446 -17.65 -1.44 -5.32
N ILE A 447 -17.61 -2.44 -4.41
CA ILE A 447 -18.49 -3.60 -4.44
C ILE A 447 -19.81 -3.22 -3.77
N ILE A 448 -20.89 -3.24 -4.55
CA ILE A 448 -22.25 -2.94 -4.07
C ILE A 448 -22.82 -4.15 -3.33
N GLY A 449 -22.59 -5.34 -3.87
CA GLY A 449 -23.09 -6.58 -3.29
C GLY A 449 -22.71 -7.78 -4.13
N MET A 450 -23.26 -8.93 -3.77
CA MET A 450 -22.94 -10.21 -4.38
C MET A 450 -24.20 -11.06 -4.47
N TYR A 451 -24.49 -11.57 -5.66
CA TYR A 451 -25.48 -12.63 -5.82
C TYR A 451 -24.88 -13.99 -5.49
N THR A 452 -25.67 -14.86 -4.87
CA THR A 452 -25.48 -16.30 -4.98
C THR A 452 -26.33 -16.83 -6.14
N TYR A 453 -25.69 -17.53 -7.07
CA TYR A 453 -26.33 -18.19 -8.19
C TYR A 453 -26.16 -19.71 -8.08
N GLU A 454 -27.28 -20.45 -8.08
CA GLU A 454 -27.31 -21.89 -7.90
C GLU A 454 -28.47 -22.50 -8.70
N ASN A 455 -28.25 -23.65 -9.34
CA ASN A 455 -29.27 -24.39 -10.10
C ASN A 455 -30.04 -23.54 -11.14
N GLY A 456 -29.33 -22.62 -11.82
CA GLY A 456 -29.92 -21.78 -12.86
C GLY A 456 -30.63 -20.51 -12.34
N LYS A 457 -30.54 -20.21 -11.05
CA LYS A 457 -31.29 -19.12 -10.41
C LYS A 457 -30.43 -18.28 -9.47
N TYR A 458 -30.82 -17.01 -9.30
CA TYR A 458 -30.29 -16.11 -8.29
C TYR A 458 -31.00 -16.37 -6.96
N THR A 459 -30.32 -17.04 -6.02
CA THR A 459 -30.93 -17.51 -4.77
C THR A 459 -30.84 -16.49 -3.64
N SER A 460 -29.76 -15.71 -3.60
CA SER A 460 -29.57 -14.63 -2.61
C SER A 460 -28.87 -13.42 -3.19
N PHE A 461 -29.04 -12.27 -2.55
CA PHE A 461 -28.21 -11.09 -2.77
C PHE A 461 -27.75 -10.48 -1.44
N ASP A 462 -26.44 -10.56 -1.20
CA ASP A 462 -25.79 -10.02 -0.03
C ASP A 462 -25.31 -8.59 -0.32
N TYR A 463 -25.89 -7.60 0.39
CA TYR A 463 -25.47 -6.20 0.26
C TYR A 463 -24.17 -5.94 1.02
N ASN A 464 -23.28 -5.14 0.42
CA ASN A 464 -22.05 -4.72 1.08
C ASN A 464 -22.28 -3.45 1.92
N PRO A 465 -22.25 -3.54 3.27
CA PRO A 465 -22.42 -2.36 4.13
C PRO A 465 -21.26 -1.36 4.05
N ASN A 466 -20.11 -1.77 3.49
CA ASN A 466 -18.93 -0.92 3.33
C ASN A 466 -18.89 -0.21 1.96
N SER A 467 -19.89 -0.44 1.10
CA SER A 467 -19.98 0.23 -0.20
C SER A 467 -20.08 1.74 -0.02
N THR A 468 -19.30 2.48 -0.80
CA THR A 468 -19.42 3.95 -0.90
C THR A 468 -20.42 4.38 -1.98
N ILE A 469 -21.15 3.43 -2.55
CA ILE A 469 -22.12 3.67 -3.61
C ILE A 469 -23.51 3.86 -2.99
N ASN A 470 -24.14 4.99 -3.29
CA ASN A 470 -25.47 5.32 -2.81
C ASN A 470 -26.53 4.55 -3.63
N ILE A 471 -26.97 3.41 -3.12
CA ILE A 471 -28.04 2.63 -3.75
C ILE A 471 -29.44 3.00 -3.22
N GLY A 472 -29.56 4.05 -2.41
CA GLY A 472 -30.78 4.37 -1.69
C GLY A 472 -31.02 3.48 -0.47
N ASN A 473 -32.27 3.40 -0.02
CA ASN A 473 -32.64 2.74 1.24
C ASN A 473 -33.02 1.26 1.09
N ASP A 474 -33.23 0.78 -0.13
CA ASP A 474 -33.69 -0.58 -0.39
C ASP A 474 -32.87 -1.22 -1.53
N PRO A 475 -32.05 -2.24 -1.23
CA PRO A 475 -31.33 -3.01 -2.24
C PRO A 475 -32.24 -3.57 -3.33
N LYS A 476 -33.45 -4.02 -2.99
CA LYS A 476 -34.37 -4.58 -3.97
C LYS A 476 -34.81 -3.52 -4.97
N TYR A 477 -35.26 -2.36 -4.49
CA TYR A 477 -35.63 -1.24 -5.35
C TYR A 477 -34.47 -0.82 -6.27
N PHE A 478 -33.23 -0.78 -5.76
CA PHE A 478 -32.05 -0.53 -6.58
C PHE A 478 -31.89 -1.57 -7.70
N LEU A 479 -32.02 -2.86 -7.40
CA LEU A 479 -31.92 -3.91 -8.41
C LEU A 479 -33.03 -3.79 -9.47
N GLU A 480 -34.28 -3.53 -9.05
CA GLU A 480 -35.44 -3.33 -9.94
C GLU A 480 -35.25 -2.13 -10.87
N GLU A 481 -34.86 -0.97 -10.32
CA GLU A 481 -34.60 0.26 -11.10
C GLU A 481 -33.51 0.05 -12.16
N ARG A 482 -32.54 -0.83 -11.87
CA ARG A 482 -31.43 -1.17 -12.77
C ARG A 482 -31.72 -2.34 -13.69
N GLY A 483 -32.92 -2.93 -13.63
CA GLY A 483 -33.28 -4.11 -14.42
C GLY A 483 -32.43 -5.33 -14.11
N LEU A 484 -31.91 -5.42 -12.88
CA LEU A 484 -31.13 -6.55 -12.39
C LEU A 484 -32.03 -7.64 -11.81
N PRO A 485 -31.59 -8.91 -11.80
CA PRO A 485 -32.36 -10.01 -11.24
C PRO A 485 -32.70 -9.80 -9.76
N ILE A 486 -33.93 -10.12 -9.37
CA ILE A 486 -34.33 -10.14 -7.95
C ILE A 486 -34.14 -11.57 -7.43
N ALA A 487 -33.38 -11.70 -6.35
CA ALA A 487 -33.08 -12.98 -5.75
C ALA A 487 -34.31 -13.60 -5.06
N GLU A 488 -34.41 -14.93 -5.04
CA GLU A 488 -35.58 -15.65 -4.48
C GLU A 488 -35.82 -15.38 -2.99
N ASP A 489 -34.77 -15.08 -2.22
CA ASP A 489 -34.85 -14.82 -0.77
C ASP A 489 -35.26 -13.38 -0.43
N MET A 490 -35.37 -12.49 -1.42
CA MET A 490 -35.73 -11.09 -1.19
C MET A 490 -37.26 -10.96 -1.01
N PRO A 491 -37.73 -10.39 0.11
CA PRO A 491 -39.16 -10.26 0.38
C PRO A 491 -39.86 -9.40 -0.68
N TYR A 492 -41.12 -9.75 -0.99
CA TYR A 492 -41.97 -8.91 -1.82
C TYR A 492 -42.30 -7.60 -1.09
N THR A 493 -41.83 -6.48 -1.61
CA THR A 493 -42.38 -5.16 -1.30
C THR A 493 -43.65 -5.02 -2.12
N GLU A 494 -44.81 -5.04 -1.46
CA GLU A 494 -46.05 -4.61 -2.12
C GLU A 494 -45.87 -3.14 -2.54
N GLU A 495 -46.09 -2.84 -3.82
CA GLU A 495 -46.12 -1.47 -4.33
C GLU A 495 -47.08 -0.63 -3.48
N VAL A 496 -46.55 0.32 -2.72
CA VAL A 496 -47.38 1.42 -2.21
C VAL A 496 -47.69 2.31 -3.41
N ALA A 497 -48.76 1.98 -4.13
CA ALA A 497 -49.30 2.85 -5.16
C ALA A 497 -49.47 4.26 -4.56
N PRO A 498 -48.99 5.32 -5.23
CA PRO A 498 -49.19 6.68 -4.75
C PRO A 498 -50.69 6.93 -4.67
N LYS A 499 -51.19 7.22 -3.46
CA LYS A 499 -52.53 7.75 -3.28
C LYS A 499 -52.61 9.06 -4.07
N VAL A 500 -53.26 9.01 -5.21
CA VAL A 500 -53.78 10.21 -5.88
C VAL A 500 -54.88 10.73 -4.96
N GLU A 501 -54.59 11.80 -4.22
CA GLU A 501 -55.65 12.61 -3.61
C GLU A 501 -56.38 13.33 -4.74
N ILE A 502 -57.70 13.12 -4.81
CA ILE A 502 -58.64 13.78 -5.75
C ILE A 502 -59.06 15.12 -5.16
#